data_AF-A0AAV1VFZ7-F1
#
_entry.id   AF-A0AAV1VFZ7-F1
#
_cell.length_a   1.000
_cell.length_b   1.000
_cell.length_c   1.000
_cell.angle_alpha   90.00
_cell.angle_beta   90.00
_cell.angle_gamma   90.00
#
_symmetry.space_group_name_H-M   'P 1'
#
loop_
_entity.id
_entity.type
_entity.pdbx_description
1 polymer ?
#
loop_
_entity_poly.entity_id
_entity_poly.type
_entity_poly.pdbx_seq_one_letter_code
_entity_poly.pdbx_strand_id
1 'polypeptide(L)'
;MIIHVDVLMIFTRTQKHIDDIKRELKTDCSIKGRTELGELKYCLGIELKRDINSKTIRLNQRGYIKRLAEKYGIDKCKDVHTPTNEG
;
A
#
# COMPACT_ATOMS: atom_id res chain seq x y z
N MET A 1 -23.84 -0.10 11.75
CA MET A 1 -22.86 -0.77 10.88
C MET A 1 -21.48 -0.48 11.44
N ILE A 2 -20.70 -1.51 11.80
CA ILE A 2 -19.35 -1.34 12.35
C ILE A 2 -18.37 -1.84 11.29
N ILE A 3 -17.50 -0.96 10.81
CA ILE A 3 -16.46 -1.30 9.85
C ILE A 3 -15.13 -1.29 10.59
N HIS A 4 -14.43 -2.43 10.59
CA HIS A 4 -13.06 -2.52 11.11
C HIS A 4 -12.09 -2.47 9.94
N VAL A 5 -11.10 -1.59 10.02
CA VAL A 5 -10.08 -1.39 8.99
C VAL A 5 -8.72 -1.35 9.66
N ASP A 6 -7.81 -2.25 9.27
CA ASP A 6 -6.44 -2.29 9.80
C ASP A 6 -5.59 -1.10 9.33
N VAL A 7 -5.79 -0.64 8.08
CA VAL A 7 -5.07 0.49 7.49
C VAL A 7 -5.93 1.23 6.47
N LEU A 8 -5.98 2.56 6.60
CA LEU A 8 -6.63 3.46 5.65
C LEU A 8 -5.59 4.43 5.05
N MET A 9 -5.46 4.46 3.73
CA MET A 9 -4.61 5.42 3.01
C MET A 9 -5.49 6.39 2.21
N ILE A 10 -5.21 7.69 2.33
CA ILE A 10 -5.97 8.76 1.66
C ILE A 10 -5.00 9.58 0.81
N PHE A 11 -5.29 9.71 -0.49
CA PHE A 11 -4.51 10.52 -1.43
C PHE A 11 -5.39 11.62 -2.02
N THR A 12 -4.97 12.87 -1.89
CA THR A 12 -5.69 14.00 -2.50
C THR A 12 -4.69 14.99 -3.12
N ARG A 13 -5.21 15.89 -3.95
CA ARG A 13 -4.40 16.92 -4.63
C ARG A 13 -4.02 18.09 -3.72
N THR A 14 -4.74 18.30 -2.62
CA THR A 14 -4.60 19.48 -1.75
C THR A 14 -4.77 19.09 -0.29
N GLN A 15 -3.98 19.69 0.59
CA GLN A 15 -4.07 19.43 2.04
C GLN A 15 -5.47 19.67 2.59
N LYS A 16 -6.16 20.72 2.12
CA LYS A 16 -7.55 21.04 2.50
C LYS A 16 -8.51 19.85 2.31
N HIS A 17 -8.43 19.16 1.17
CA HIS A 17 -9.25 17.96 0.93
C HIS A 17 -8.88 16.81 1.87
N ILE A 18 -7.62 16.67 2.28
CA ILE A 18 -7.25 15.66 3.30
C ILE A 18 -7.93 16.01 4.62
N ASP A 19 -7.90 17.29 5.01
CA ASP A 19 -8.45 17.75 6.28
C ASP A 19 -9.98 17.65 6.32
N ASP A 20 -10.65 17.91 5.18
CA ASP A 20 -12.09 17.75 5.02
C ASP A 20 -12.51 16.28 5.13
N ILE A 21 -11.85 15.37 4.40
CA ILE A 21 -12.12 13.92 4.49
C ILE A 21 -11.82 13.41 5.90
N LYS A 22 -10.73 13.87 6.53
CA LYS A 22 -10.39 13.53 7.92
C LYS A 22 -11.48 13.98 8.90
N ARG A 23 -12.12 15.12 8.64
CA ARG A 23 -13.21 15.65 9.48
C ARG A 23 -14.46 14.82 9.31
N GLU A 24 -14.89 14.55 8.07
CA GLU A 24 -16.05 13.71 7.78
C GLU A 24 -15.90 12.31 8.37
N LEU A 25 -14.75 11.68 8.14
CA LEU A 25 -14.45 10.36 8.71
C LEU A 25 -14.46 10.35 10.25
N LYS A 26 -14.21 11.48 10.92
CA LYS A 26 -14.27 11.57 12.39
C LYS A 26 -15.70 11.80 12.89
N THR A 27 -16.52 12.49 12.10
CA THR A 27 -17.92 12.76 12.42
C THR A 27 -18.78 11.51 12.20
N ASP A 28 -18.60 10.83 11.08
CA ASP A 28 -19.46 9.71 10.67
C ASP A 28 -18.92 8.35 11.15
N CYS A 29 -17.61 8.25 11.36
CA CYS A 29 -16.97 7.03 11.87
C CYS A 29 -16.21 7.33 13.17
N SER A 30 -16.48 6.55 14.22
CA SER A 30 -15.68 6.59 15.46
C SER A 30 -14.33 5.90 15.25
N ILE A 31 -13.45 6.51 14.46
CA ILE A 31 -12.09 6.03 14.20
C ILE A 31 -11.25 6.26 15.47
N LYS A 32 -11.04 5.21 16.26
CA LYS A 32 -10.12 5.18 17.41
C LYS A 32 -8.69 4.86 16.92
N GLY A 33 -7.71 5.65 17.35
CA GLY A 33 -6.29 5.44 17.04
C GLY A 33 -5.84 6.27 15.85
N ARG A 34 -5.34 7.48 16.10
CA ARG A 34 -4.89 8.41 15.06
C ARG A 34 -3.38 8.57 15.15
N THR A 35 -2.64 7.65 14.53
CA THR A 35 -1.21 7.88 14.29
C THR A 35 -1.09 8.59 12.95
N GLU A 36 -0.79 9.88 12.99
CA GLU A 36 -0.39 10.60 11.77
C GLU A 36 1.03 10.13 11.43
N LEU A 37 1.12 9.01 10.69
CA LEU A 37 2.37 8.64 10.04
C LEU A 37 2.66 9.73 9.02
N GLY A 38 3.77 10.47 9.21
CA GLY A 38 4.17 11.62 8.40
C GLY A 38 4.29 11.32 6.89
N GLU A 39 5.49 11.41 6.32
CA GLU A 39 5.65 11.00 4.91
C GLU A 39 5.48 9.49 4.79
N LEU A 40 4.32 9.05 4.27
CA LEU A 40 4.02 7.65 4.04
C LEU A 40 4.90 7.11 2.90
N LYS A 41 6.07 6.58 3.24
CA LYS A 41 7.02 5.95 2.29
C LYS A 41 6.81 4.44 2.18
N TYR A 42 6.24 3.82 3.21
CA TYR A 42 6.01 2.39 3.27
C TYR A 42 4.74 2.08 4.07
N CYS A 43 3.86 1.23 3.55
CA CYS A 43 2.66 0.80 4.26
C CYS A 43 2.25 -0.62 3.83
N LEU A 44 2.14 -1.56 4.77
CA LEU A 44 1.74 -2.97 4.53
C LEU A 44 2.51 -3.70 3.40
N GLY A 45 3.80 -3.42 3.22
CA GLY A 45 4.56 -4.02 2.11
C GLY A 45 4.52 -3.21 0.81
N ILE A 46 3.70 -2.16 0.75
CA ILE A 46 3.60 -1.22 -0.36
C ILE A 46 4.56 -0.07 -0.14
N GLU A 47 5.49 0.10 -1.07
CA GLU A 47 6.38 1.24 -1.22
C GLU A 47 5.67 2.35 -1.98
N LEU A 48 5.66 3.54 -1.38
CA LEU A 48 5.08 4.73 -1.97
C LEU A 48 6.18 5.68 -2.37
N LYS A 49 6.20 6.04 -3.66
CA LYS A 49 7.09 7.06 -4.19
C LYS A 49 6.25 8.17 -4.79
N ARG A 50 6.26 9.32 -4.14
CA ARG A 50 5.63 10.54 -4.63
C ARG A 50 6.65 11.33 -5.44
N ASP A 51 6.29 11.67 -6.66
CA ASP A 51 7.06 12.58 -7.51
C ASP A 51 6.26 13.88 -7.66
N ILE A 52 6.80 14.95 -7.08
CA ILE A 52 6.16 16.26 -7.02
C ILE A 52 6.21 16.94 -8.39
N ASN A 53 7.29 16.72 -9.16
CA ASN A 53 7.50 17.36 -10.46
C ASN A 53 6.55 16.80 -11.50
N SER A 54 6.41 15.47 -11.54
CA SER A 54 5.45 14.81 -12.44
C SER A 54 4.03 14.74 -11.86
N LYS A 55 3.84 15.16 -10.60
CA LYS A 55 2.57 15.05 -9.85
C LYS A 55 2.02 13.63 -9.82
N THR A 56 2.89 12.63 -9.77
CA THR A 56 2.52 11.21 -9.75
C THR A 56 2.80 10.57 -8.39
N ILE A 57 2.00 9.57 -8.04
CA ILE A 57 2.23 8.69 -6.90
C ILE A 57 2.38 7.29 -7.45
N ARG A 58 3.53 6.66 -7.20
CA ARG A 58 3.82 5.29 -7.62
C ARG A 58 3.74 4.38 -6.40
N LEU A 59 2.91 3.36 -6.52
CA LEU A 59 2.77 2.28 -5.55
C LEU A 59 3.50 1.07 -6.11
N ASN A 60 4.36 0.43 -5.31
CA ASN A 60 4.99 -0.82 -5.73
C ASN A 60 5.21 -1.73 -4.52
N GLN A 61 5.24 -3.04 -4.73
CA GLN A 61 5.48 -4.02 -3.67
C GLN A 61 6.81 -4.76 -3.87
N ARG A 62 7.74 -4.18 -4.63
CA ARG A 62 8.96 -4.89 -5.06
C ARG A 62 9.76 -5.38 -3.86
N GLY A 63 9.94 -4.54 -2.84
CA GLY A 63 10.62 -4.93 -1.61
C GLY A 63 9.89 -6.05 -0.86
N TYR A 64 8.55 -6.05 -0.83
CA TYR A 64 7.79 -7.12 -0.18
C TYR A 64 7.91 -8.44 -0.93
N ILE A 65 7.74 -8.42 -2.26
CA ILE A 65 7.86 -9.60 -3.12
C ILE A 65 9.27 -10.18 -3.04
N LYS A 66 10.31 -9.33 -3.04
CA LYS A 66 11.70 -9.79 -2.90
C LYS A 66 11.92 -10.50 -1.56
N ARG A 67 11.47 -9.90 -0.45
CA ARG A 67 11.55 -10.54 0.88
C ARG A 67 10.77 -11.86 0.94
N LEU A 68 9.64 -11.94 0.25
CA LEU A 68 8.87 -13.18 0.14
C LEU A 68 9.65 -14.25 -0.63
N ALA A 69 10.21 -13.88 -1.79
CA ALA A 69 11.02 -14.78 -2.61
C ALA A 69 12.24 -15.32 -1.85
N GLU A 70 12.97 -14.46 -1.12
CA GLU A 70 14.08 -14.85 -0.26
C GLU A 70 13.62 -15.76 0.90
N LYS A 71 12.51 -15.41 1.56
CA LYS A 71 11.98 -16.17 2.71
C LYS A 71 11.60 -17.60 2.33
N TYR A 72 11.05 -17.80 1.13
CA TYR A 72 10.61 -19.10 0.64
C TYR A 72 11.64 -19.79 -0.28
N GLY A 73 12.82 -19.20 -0.47
CA GLY A 73 13.88 -19.75 -1.34
C GLY A 73 13.50 -19.80 -2.83
N ILE A 74 12.50 -19.04 -3.24
CA ILE A 74 12.00 -18.95 -4.62
C ILE A 74 12.85 -17.97 -5.43
N ASP A 75 13.65 -17.12 -4.78
CA ASP A 75 14.62 -16.23 -5.45
C ASP A 75 15.65 -17.00 -6.30
N LYS A 76 15.85 -18.30 -6.00
CA LYS A 76 16.76 -19.20 -6.72
C LYS A 76 16.06 -20.34 -7.45
N CYS A 77 14.72 -20.37 -7.49
CA CYS A 77 14.01 -21.38 -8.27
C CYS A 77 14.27 -21.16 -9.76
N LYS A 78 14.75 -22.21 -10.45
CA LYS A 78 14.89 -22.21 -11.91
C LYS A 78 13.51 -22.03 -12.55
N ASP A 79 13.44 -21.30 -13.67
CA ASP A 79 12.26 -21.27 -14.54
C ASP A 79 11.82 -22.72 -14.82
N VAL A 80 10.72 -23.12 -14.22
CA VAL A 80 10.05 -24.37 -14.56
C VAL A 80 9.30 -24.10 -15.85
N HIS A 81 9.88 -24.53 -16.98
CA HIS A 81 9.11 -24.78 -18.19
C HIS A 81 7.94 -25.69 -17.78
N THR A 82 6.73 -25.16 -17.89
CA THR A 82 5.50 -25.90 -17.63
C THR A 82 5.60 -27.22 -18.40
N PRO A 83 5.45 -28.39 -17.76
CA PRO A 83 5.31 -29.63 -18.50
C PRO A 83 3.91 -29.62 -19.11
N THR A 84 3.76 -28.97 -20.27
CA THR A 84 2.69 -29.32 -21.19
C THR A 84 3.01 -30.73 -21.65
N ASN A 85 2.38 -31.72 -21.01
CA ASN A 85 2.19 -32.99 -21.66
C ASN A 85 1.30 -32.72 -22.87
N GLU A 86 1.86 -32.95 -24.05
CA GLU A 86 1.10 -33.18 -25.26
C GLU A 86 0.26 -34.45 -25.04
N GLY A 87 -1.06 -34.28 -25.17
CA GLY A 87 -2.03 -35.35 -25.27
C GLY A 87 -2.88 -35.11 -26.50
#